data_AF-A0A8C2WYU8-F1
#
_entry.id   AF-A0A8C2WYU8-F1
#
_cell.length_a   1.000
_cell.length_b   1.000
_cell.length_c   1.000
_cell.angle_alpha   90.00
_cell.angle_beta   90.00
_cell.angle_gamma   90.00
#
_symmetry.space_group_name_H-M   'P 1'
#
loop_
_entity.id
_entity.type
_entity.pdbx_description
1 polymer ?
#
loop_
_entity_poly.entity_id
_entity_poly.type
_entity_poly.pdbx_seq_one_letter_code
_entity_poly.pdbx_strand_id
1 'polypeptide(L)'
;MDALLSRLFSSEGEELRTLDCMAYSMLFMAACTFVTLLFEYVPYGRYATSRYGFPVNARLAWFVQELPAFLVPLCLVVWTPSRKTSLLPNQLLIAMYFCHYVQRSLIYPFLIRGGKPTPFLSFVLAVAFCMFNGYMQIRYLSHYAEYPADWVTHPSFIAGSVLWLLGWLVNLHSDHILRNLRKPGETGYKIPTGGMFEYVSGANFLGEIAEWVGFALAGSSVHSSAFAIFTIVVLASRAVAHHKWYLAKFEDYPPRRKALIPFLL
;
A
#
# COMPACT_ATOMS: atom_id res chain seq x y z
N MET A 1 10.62 22.37 -7.05
CA MET A 1 11.03 20.94 -7.12
C MET A 1 12.10 20.75 -8.17
N ASP A 2 11.93 21.28 -9.38
CA ASP A 2 12.96 21.20 -10.46
C ASP A 2 14.36 21.63 -10.01
N ALA A 3 14.50 22.78 -9.34
CA ALA A 3 15.80 23.25 -8.85
C ALA A 3 16.44 22.34 -7.77
N LEU A 4 15.65 21.51 -7.08
CA LEU A 4 16.15 20.50 -6.16
C LEU A 4 16.61 19.27 -6.95
N LEU A 5 15.80 18.78 -7.89
CA LEU A 5 16.12 17.63 -8.72
C LEU A 5 17.35 17.88 -9.58
N SER A 6 17.51 19.09 -10.13
CA SER A 6 18.69 19.48 -10.93
C SER A 6 19.97 19.58 -10.10
N ARG A 7 19.88 19.62 -8.76
CA ARG A 7 21.04 19.51 -7.86
C ARG A 7 21.35 18.06 -7.48
N LEU A 8 20.34 17.19 -7.52
CA LEU A 8 20.45 15.77 -7.17
C LEU A 8 20.89 14.93 -8.36
N PHE A 9 20.48 15.30 -9.58
CA PHE A 9 20.76 14.56 -10.80
C PHE A 9 21.39 15.47 -11.84
N SER A 10 22.46 14.99 -12.48
CA SER A 10 23.18 15.69 -13.54
C SER A 10 22.51 15.53 -14.92
N SER A 11 21.64 14.53 -15.08
CA SER A 11 20.90 14.27 -16.33
C SER A 11 19.61 13.46 -16.10
N GLU A 12 18.68 13.52 -17.05
CA GLU A 12 17.45 12.70 -17.04
C GLU A 12 17.75 11.20 -17.03
N GLY A 13 18.82 10.77 -17.73
CA GLY A 13 19.23 9.37 -17.75
C GLY A 13 19.87 8.89 -16.43
N GLU A 14 20.46 9.78 -15.64
CA GLU A 14 20.89 9.47 -14.27
C GLU A 14 19.70 9.32 -13.33
N GLU A 15 18.70 10.20 -13.44
CA GLU A 15 17.49 10.11 -12.64
C GLU A 15 16.71 8.83 -12.95
N LEU A 16 16.53 8.46 -14.22
CA LEU A 16 15.88 7.19 -14.59
C LEU A 16 16.62 5.98 -14.03
N ARG A 17 17.97 5.93 -14.14
CA ARG A 17 18.77 4.86 -13.54
C ARG A 17 18.61 4.81 -12.02
N THR A 18 18.45 5.96 -11.38
CA THR A 18 18.19 6.03 -9.94
C THR A 18 16.82 5.43 -9.60
N LEU A 19 15.78 5.74 -10.38
CA LEU A 19 14.45 5.13 -10.21
C LEU A 19 14.49 3.61 -10.40
N ASP A 20 15.21 3.11 -11.40
CA ASP A 20 15.39 1.68 -11.62
C ASP A 20 16.11 1.02 -10.42
N CYS A 21 17.19 1.65 -9.94
CA CYS A 21 17.89 1.22 -8.72
C CYS A 21 16.97 1.21 -7.50
N MET A 22 16.07 2.19 -7.35
CA MET A 22 15.06 2.20 -6.30
C MET A 22 14.11 0.99 -6.44
N ALA A 23 13.62 0.68 -7.64
CA ALA A 23 12.74 -0.47 -7.85
C ALA A 23 13.44 -1.80 -7.50
N TYR A 24 14.68 -2.00 -7.97
CA TYR A 24 15.45 -3.20 -7.61
C TYR A 24 15.79 -3.26 -6.12
N SER A 25 16.07 -2.12 -5.49
CA SER A 25 16.27 -2.05 -4.04
C SER A 25 14.99 -2.43 -3.29
N MET A 26 13.81 -2.04 -3.79
CA MET A 26 12.53 -2.44 -3.21
C MET A 26 12.28 -3.94 -3.33
N LEU A 27 12.65 -4.56 -4.46
CA LEU A 27 12.59 -6.02 -4.62
C LEU A 27 13.54 -6.74 -3.65
N PHE A 28 14.75 -6.23 -3.48
CA PHE A 28 15.70 -6.75 -2.49
C PHE A 28 15.15 -6.59 -1.06
N MET A 29 14.60 -5.41 -0.73
CA MET A 29 13.93 -5.18 0.56
C MET A 29 12.73 -6.11 0.76
N ALA A 30 11.98 -6.44 -0.30
CA ALA A 30 10.89 -7.41 -0.22
C ALA A 30 11.41 -8.80 0.15
N ALA A 31 12.51 -9.26 -0.47
CA ALA A 31 13.13 -10.54 -0.12
C ALA A 31 13.65 -10.57 1.33
N CYS A 32 14.37 -9.53 1.77
CA CYS A 32 14.84 -9.40 3.15
C CYS A 32 13.69 -9.35 4.15
N THR A 33 12.62 -8.61 3.80
CA THR A 33 11.41 -8.50 4.62
C THR A 33 10.68 -9.84 4.69
N PHE A 34 10.55 -10.56 3.59
CA PHE A 34 9.98 -11.91 3.58
C PHE A 34 10.70 -12.83 4.56
N VAL A 35 12.04 -12.90 4.48
CA VAL A 35 12.84 -13.72 5.40
C VAL A 35 12.65 -13.29 6.85
N THR A 36 12.66 -11.99 7.13
CA THR A 36 12.45 -11.45 8.48
C THR A 36 11.06 -11.83 9.03
N LEU A 37 10.03 -11.76 8.18
CA LEU A 37 8.64 -12.06 8.54
C LEU A 37 8.36 -13.56 8.74
N LEU A 38 9.31 -14.45 8.42
CA LEU A 38 9.25 -15.85 8.83
C LEU A 38 9.48 -16.02 10.34
N PHE A 39 10.19 -15.08 10.98
CA PHE A 39 10.61 -15.17 12.38
C PHE A 39 9.91 -14.15 13.29
N GLU A 40 9.51 -13.00 12.75
CA GLU A 40 8.88 -11.93 13.53
C GLU A 40 7.61 -11.39 12.84
N TYR A 41 6.67 -10.87 13.64
CA TYR A 41 5.50 -10.18 13.09
C TYR A 41 5.80 -8.69 12.89
N VAL A 42 5.18 -8.07 11.88
CA VAL A 42 5.27 -6.63 11.66
C VAL A 42 4.81 -5.88 12.94
N PRO A 43 5.68 -5.09 13.60
CA PRO A 43 5.48 -4.69 14.98
C PRO A 43 4.57 -3.47 15.14
N TYR A 44 3.32 -3.55 14.66
CA TYR A 44 2.28 -2.54 14.93
C TYR A 44 0.89 -3.15 15.08
N GLY A 45 -0.03 -2.35 15.65
CA GLY A 45 -1.38 -2.80 15.95
C GLY A 45 -1.35 -3.95 16.95
N ARG A 46 -1.96 -5.08 16.59
CA ARG A 46 -2.07 -6.28 17.44
C ARG A 46 -0.72 -6.83 17.93
N TYR A 47 0.35 -6.63 17.15
CA TYR A 47 1.72 -7.07 17.45
C TYR A 47 2.64 -5.94 17.92
N ALA A 48 2.08 -4.76 18.26
CA ALA A 48 2.88 -3.65 18.77
C ALA A 48 3.61 -4.05 20.07
N THR A 49 4.89 -3.71 20.16
CA THR A 49 5.78 -3.97 21.29
C THR A 49 6.75 -2.80 21.48
N SER A 50 7.16 -2.54 22.72
CA SER A 50 8.08 -1.46 23.09
C SER A 50 9.51 -1.67 22.57
N ARG A 51 9.85 -2.88 22.11
CA ARG A 51 11.16 -3.20 21.50
C ARG A 51 11.51 -2.30 20.32
N TYR A 52 10.51 -1.82 19.57
CA TYR A 52 10.69 -0.98 18.37
C TYR A 52 10.44 0.52 18.65
N GLY A 53 10.71 0.95 19.88
CA GLY A 53 10.67 2.36 20.27
C GLY A 53 9.41 2.77 21.04
N PHE A 54 9.36 4.05 21.41
CA PHE A 54 8.29 4.62 22.21
C PHE A 54 6.95 4.66 21.43
N PRO A 55 5.80 4.63 22.12
CA PRO A 55 4.50 4.61 21.47
C PRO A 55 4.15 5.97 20.84
N VAL A 56 3.75 5.95 19.57
CA VAL A 56 3.17 7.09 18.85
C VAL A 56 1.66 6.88 18.75
N ASN A 57 0.87 7.95 18.95
CA ASN A 57 -0.58 7.89 18.80
C ASN A 57 -0.96 7.32 17.42
N ALA A 58 -1.85 6.33 17.37
CA ALA A 58 -2.16 5.62 16.14
C ALA A 58 -2.71 6.53 15.03
N ARG A 59 -3.61 7.47 15.34
CA ARG A 59 -4.16 8.39 14.32
C ARG A 59 -3.09 9.31 13.75
N LEU A 60 -2.26 9.88 14.64
CA LEU A 60 -1.15 10.73 14.24
C LEU A 60 -0.14 9.96 13.39
N ALA A 61 0.23 8.75 13.83
CA ALA A 61 1.17 7.89 13.11
C ALA A 61 0.67 7.59 11.70
N TRP A 62 -0.58 7.13 11.55
CA TRP A 62 -1.18 6.83 10.25
C TRP A 62 -1.35 8.06 9.36
N PHE A 63 -1.72 9.21 9.93
CA PHE A 63 -1.80 10.44 9.15
C PHE A 63 -0.43 10.85 8.61
N VAL A 64 0.58 10.94 9.49
CA VAL A 64 1.90 11.45 9.12
C VAL A 64 2.69 10.44 8.27
N GLN A 65 2.56 9.14 8.51
CA GLN A 65 3.34 8.14 7.76
C GLN A 65 2.89 8.01 6.30
N GLU A 66 1.59 8.15 6.02
CA GLU A 66 1.03 7.98 4.67
C GLU A 66 1.05 9.29 3.87
N LEU A 67 1.14 10.45 4.54
CA LEU A 67 1.09 11.76 3.89
C LEU A 67 2.20 12.00 2.86
N PRO A 68 3.47 11.56 3.04
CA PRO A 68 4.50 11.69 2.02
C PRO A 68 4.15 11.02 0.70
N ALA A 69 3.46 9.88 0.73
CA ALA A 69 3.04 9.17 -0.48
C ALA A 69 1.93 9.92 -1.24
N PHE A 70 1.32 10.96 -0.66
CA PHE A 70 0.43 11.90 -1.36
C PHE A 70 1.15 13.20 -1.73
N LEU A 71 1.81 13.85 -0.76
CA LEU A 71 2.40 15.18 -0.96
C LEU A 71 3.60 15.17 -1.91
N VAL A 72 4.48 14.18 -1.83
CA VAL A 72 5.65 14.12 -2.73
C VAL A 72 5.19 13.97 -4.19
N PRO A 73 4.32 12.99 -4.52
CA PRO A 73 3.65 12.94 -5.82
C PRO A 73 2.97 14.23 -6.27
N LEU A 74 2.22 14.87 -5.38
CA LEU A 74 1.50 16.10 -5.72
C LEU A 74 2.48 17.21 -6.11
N CYS A 75 3.55 17.38 -5.32
CA CYS A 75 4.62 18.32 -5.60
C CYS A 75 5.34 18.01 -6.92
N LEU A 76 5.55 16.73 -7.27
CA LEU A 76 6.12 16.32 -8.55
C LEU A 76 5.20 16.72 -9.71
N VAL A 77 3.93 16.35 -9.67
CA VAL A 77 3.01 16.63 -10.79
C VAL A 77 2.76 18.13 -10.99
N VAL A 78 2.69 18.91 -9.89
CA VAL A 78 2.41 20.35 -9.96
C VAL A 78 3.64 21.18 -10.31
N TRP A 79 4.82 20.82 -9.79
CA TRP A 79 6.03 21.65 -9.93
C TRP A 79 7.07 21.10 -10.90
N THR A 80 6.80 19.97 -11.55
CA THR A 80 7.67 19.40 -12.59
C THR A 80 6.78 19.01 -13.79
N PRO A 81 6.27 19.98 -14.58
CA PRO A 81 5.37 19.68 -15.68
C PRO A 81 6.11 18.95 -16.81
N SER A 82 5.50 17.91 -17.35
CA SER A 82 6.05 17.10 -18.44
C SER A 82 4.97 16.76 -19.45
N ARG A 83 5.34 16.63 -20.73
CA ARG A 83 4.39 16.20 -21.78
C ARG A 83 3.73 14.86 -21.44
N LYS A 84 4.41 13.98 -20.69
CA LYS A 84 3.89 12.66 -20.30
C LYS A 84 2.65 12.78 -19.40
N THR A 85 2.55 13.79 -18.53
CA THR A 85 1.37 13.97 -17.67
C THR A 85 0.12 14.42 -18.44
N SER A 86 0.26 14.79 -19.71
CA SER A 86 -0.85 15.06 -20.63
C SER A 86 -1.30 13.83 -21.43
N LEU A 87 -0.60 12.70 -21.32
CA LEU A 87 -0.95 11.47 -22.03
C LEU A 87 -1.95 10.65 -21.20
N LEU A 88 -3.02 10.18 -21.85
CA LEU A 88 -4.14 9.51 -21.19
C LEU A 88 -3.72 8.29 -20.32
N PRO A 89 -2.85 7.37 -20.76
CA PRO A 89 -2.42 6.26 -19.91
C PRO A 89 -1.76 6.73 -18.60
N ASN A 90 -0.86 7.71 -18.69
CA ASN A 90 -0.14 8.28 -17.56
C ASN A 90 -1.12 8.99 -16.62
N GLN A 91 -2.07 9.77 -17.15
CA GLN A 91 -3.10 10.44 -16.37
C GLN A 91 -3.95 9.46 -15.57
N LEU A 92 -4.40 8.37 -16.19
CA LEU A 92 -5.23 7.36 -15.53
C LEU A 92 -4.46 6.64 -14.42
N LEU A 93 -3.20 6.25 -14.66
CA LEU A 93 -2.36 5.62 -13.62
C LEU A 93 -2.04 6.58 -12.48
N ILE A 94 -1.68 7.83 -12.79
CA ILE A 94 -1.47 8.86 -11.77
C ILE A 94 -2.75 9.08 -10.96
N ALA A 95 -3.91 9.13 -11.61
CA ALA A 95 -5.20 9.26 -10.95
C ALA A 95 -5.52 8.06 -10.04
N MET A 96 -5.31 6.82 -10.48
CA MET A 96 -5.45 5.62 -9.64
C MET A 96 -4.61 5.72 -8.37
N TYR A 97 -3.33 6.07 -8.53
CA TYR A 97 -2.42 6.24 -7.39
C TYR A 97 -2.91 7.32 -6.42
N PHE A 98 -3.33 8.49 -6.93
CA PHE A 98 -3.87 9.56 -6.08
C PHE A 98 -5.20 9.18 -5.43
N CYS A 99 -6.10 8.49 -6.13
CA CYS A 99 -7.37 8.01 -5.55
C CYS A 99 -7.12 7.14 -4.33
N HIS A 100 -6.15 6.23 -4.40
CA HIS A 100 -5.72 5.43 -3.25
C HIS A 100 -5.22 6.33 -2.11
N TYR A 101 -4.22 7.17 -2.37
CA TYR A 101 -3.54 7.92 -1.29
C TYR A 101 -4.35 9.11 -0.77
N VAL A 102 -5.31 9.66 -1.51
CA VAL A 102 -6.33 10.57 -0.95
C VAL A 102 -7.12 9.84 0.11
N GLN A 103 -7.59 8.62 -0.19
CA GLN A 103 -8.32 7.85 0.80
C GLN A 103 -7.40 7.43 1.96
N ARG A 104 -6.22 6.88 1.69
CA ARG A 104 -5.33 6.30 2.71
C ARG A 104 -4.69 7.36 3.60
N SER A 105 -4.33 8.52 3.06
CA SER A 105 -3.61 9.57 3.80
C SER A 105 -4.54 10.66 4.35
N LEU A 106 -5.63 11.01 3.65
CA LEU A 106 -6.47 12.16 4.02
C LEU A 106 -7.85 11.79 4.59
N ILE A 107 -8.31 10.54 4.42
CA ILE A 107 -9.62 10.10 4.90
C ILE A 107 -9.48 9.03 5.98
N TYR A 108 -8.80 7.93 5.67
CA TYR A 108 -8.65 6.77 6.53
C TYR A 108 -8.15 7.10 7.95
N PRO A 109 -7.10 7.93 8.14
CA PRO A 109 -6.54 8.19 9.48
C PRO A 109 -7.55 8.88 10.41
N PHE A 110 -8.40 9.75 9.86
CA PHE A 110 -9.45 10.44 10.60
C PHE A 110 -10.64 9.52 10.96
N LEU A 111 -10.78 8.40 10.25
CA LEU A 111 -11.80 7.39 10.52
C LEU A 111 -11.33 6.30 11.49
N ILE A 112 -10.06 6.29 11.91
CA ILE A 112 -9.53 5.28 12.84
C ILE A 112 -10.22 5.39 14.21
N ARG A 113 -10.80 4.27 14.66
CA ARG A 113 -11.44 4.13 15.97
C ARG A 113 -10.61 3.26 16.91
N GLY A 114 -10.00 3.90 17.91
CA GLY A 114 -9.10 3.24 18.86
C GLY A 114 -7.84 2.68 18.18
N GLY A 115 -7.29 1.61 18.73
CA GLY A 115 -6.07 0.97 18.23
C GLY A 115 -4.91 1.10 19.20
N LYS A 116 -4.01 0.12 19.18
CA LYS A 116 -2.76 0.19 19.95
C LYS A 116 -1.86 1.28 19.34
N PRO A 117 -1.12 2.04 20.16
CA PRO A 117 -0.11 2.96 19.65
C PRO A 117 0.88 2.25 18.70
N THR A 118 1.37 2.99 17.70
CA THR A 118 2.36 2.49 16.75
C THR A 118 3.76 2.71 17.34
N PRO A 119 4.64 1.70 17.38
CA PRO A 119 6.02 1.91 17.80
C PRO A 119 6.77 2.89 16.89
N PHE A 120 7.56 3.79 17.48
CA PHE A 120 8.23 4.88 16.77
C PHE A 120 9.06 4.42 15.56
N LEU A 121 9.81 3.32 15.68
CA LEU A 121 10.63 2.83 14.56
C LEU A 121 9.76 2.37 13.38
N SER A 122 8.64 1.70 13.63
CA SER A 122 7.70 1.32 12.57
C SER A 122 7.10 2.54 11.87
N PHE A 123 6.77 3.56 12.65
CA PHE A 123 6.26 4.83 12.14
C PHE A 123 7.28 5.54 11.23
N VAL A 124 8.53 5.68 11.66
CA VAL A 124 9.59 6.33 10.86
C VAL A 124 9.90 5.54 9.58
N LEU A 125 9.97 4.21 9.66
CA LEU A 125 10.18 3.37 8.47
C LEU A 125 9.03 3.50 7.47
N ALA A 126 7.78 3.64 7.93
CA ALA A 126 6.63 3.86 7.07
C ALA A 126 6.67 5.25 6.40
N VAL A 127 7.07 6.31 7.11
CA VAL A 127 7.30 7.65 6.52
C VAL A 127 8.34 7.58 5.40
N ALA A 128 9.49 6.94 5.68
CA ALA A 128 10.57 6.80 4.72
C ALA A 128 10.14 5.98 3.49
N PHE A 129 9.43 4.86 3.72
CA PHE A 129 8.89 4.04 2.64
C PHE A 129 7.87 4.81 1.78
N CYS A 130 6.97 5.56 2.38
CA CYS A 130 5.97 6.34 1.64
C CYS A 130 6.59 7.45 0.80
N MET A 131 7.66 8.10 1.30
CA MET A 131 8.43 9.07 0.54
C MET A 131 9.16 8.40 -0.63
N PHE A 132 9.85 7.29 -0.36
CA PHE A 132 10.59 6.49 -1.34
C PHE A 132 9.66 6.02 -2.47
N ASN A 133 8.57 5.35 -2.11
CA ASN A 133 7.62 4.78 -3.06
C ASN A 133 6.88 5.88 -3.83
N GLY A 134 6.42 6.92 -3.14
CA GLY A 134 5.71 8.03 -3.79
C GLY A 134 6.58 8.75 -4.82
N TYR A 135 7.83 9.05 -4.49
CA TYR A 135 8.77 9.60 -5.47
C TYR A 135 8.99 8.63 -6.64
N MET A 136 9.33 7.37 -6.37
CA MET A 136 9.63 6.38 -7.40
C MET A 136 8.49 6.21 -8.41
N GLN A 137 7.27 5.98 -7.92
CA GLN A 137 6.12 5.66 -8.75
C GLN A 137 5.71 6.85 -9.62
N ILE A 138 5.58 8.02 -8.99
CA ILE A 138 4.98 9.18 -9.67
C ILE A 138 6.03 9.91 -10.50
N ARG A 139 7.30 9.94 -10.10
CA ARG A 139 8.36 10.47 -10.96
C ARG A 139 8.49 9.64 -12.23
N TYR A 140 8.50 8.30 -12.12
CA TYR A 140 8.52 7.43 -13.30
C TYR A 140 7.31 7.69 -14.21
N LEU A 141 6.08 7.66 -13.67
CA LEU A 141 4.86 7.85 -14.46
C LEU A 141 4.73 9.25 -15.07
N SER A 142 5.20 10.29 -14.38
CA SER A 142 5.08 11.67 -14.87
C SER A 142 6.18 12.09 -15.83
N HIS A 143 7.33 11.41 -15.88
CA HIS A 143 8.48 11.86 -16.69
C HIS A 143 9.03 10.82 -17.65
N TYR A 144 8.98 9.53 -17.32
CA TYR A 144 9.72 8.50 -18.05
C TYR A 144 8.85 7.43 -18.68
N ALA A 145 7.67 7.16 -18.12
CA ALA A 145 6.80 6.10 -18.63
C ALA A 145 6.28 6.44 -20.04
N GLU A 146 6.59 5.58 -21.00
CA GLU A 146 6.09 5.63 -22.36
C GLU A 146 5.16 4.47 -22.63
N TYR A 147 4.00 4.76 -23.22
CA TYR A 147 3.01 3.76 -23.56
C TYR A 147 2.64 3.88 -25.04
N PRO A 148 2.30 2.77 -25.71
CA PRO A 148 1.67 2.79 -27.02
C PRO A 148 0.40 3.66 -27.03
N ALA A 149 0.05 4.23 -28.19
CA ALA A 149 -1.11 5.12 -28.31
C ALA A 149 -2.45 4.42 -27.95
N ASP A 150 -2.51 3.11 -28.17
CA ASP A 150 -3.65 2.23 -27.89
C ASP A 150 -3.57 1.53 -26.52
N TRP A 151 -2.62 1.91 -25.66
CA TRP A 151 -2.38 1.20 -24.39
C TRP A 151 -3.62 1.14 -23.49
N VAL A 152 -4.44 2.20 -23.45
CA VAL A 152 -5.68 2.21 -22.65
C VAL A 152 -6.72 1.18 -23.11
N THR A 153 -6.63 0.73 -24.36
CA THR A 153 -7.46 -0.35 -24.92
C THR A 153 -6.77 -1.70 -24.89
N HIS A 154 -5.48 -1.76 -24.51
CA HIS A 154 -4.73 -3.00 -24.41
C HIS A 154 -5.32 -3.89 -23.29
N PRO A 155 -5.44 -5.22 -23.50
CA PRO A 155 -6.04 -6.13 -22.52
C PRO A 155 -5.42 -6.02 -21.12
N SER A 156 -4.10 -5.87 -21.02
CA SER A 156 -3.41 -5.69 -19.73
C SER A 156 -3.83 -4.42 -18.99
N PHE A 157 -4.02 -3.30 -19.71
CA PHE A 157 -4.45 -2.05 -19.08
C PHE A 157 -5.89 -2.16 -18.58
N ILE A 158 -6.79 -2.74 -19.39
CA ILE A 158 -8.18 -2.94 -19.01
C ILE A 158 -8.27 -3.89 -17.81
N ALA A 159 -7.65 -5.08 -17.90
CA ALA A 159 -7.65 -6.05 -16.82
C ALA A 159 -7.02 -5.50 -15.55
N GLY A 160 -5.90 -4.78 -15.68
CA GLY A 160 -5.22 -4.13 -14.56
C GLY A 160 -6.07 -3.04 -13.90
N SER A 161 -6.74 -2.21 -14.70
CA SER A 161 -7.64 -1.16 -14.19
C SER A 161 -8.86 -1.73 -13.47
N VAL A 162 -9.46 -2.79 -14.01
CA VAL A 162 -10.59 -3.49 -13.37
C VAL A 162 -10.15 -4.13 -12.07
N LEU A 163 -9.01 -4.83 -12.07
CA LEU A 163 -8.46 -5.46 -10.88
C LEU A 163 -8.09 -4.42 -9.82
N TRP A 164 -7.52 -3.28 -10.23
CA TRP A 164 -7.23 -2.15 -9.36
C TRP A 164 -8.50 -1.65 -8.66
N LEU A 165 -9.56 -1.37 -9.43
CA LEU A 165 -10.82 -0.85 -8.91
C LEU A 165 -11.49 -1.84 -7.95
N LEU A 166 -11.59 -3.11 -8.34
CA LEU A 166 -12.18 -4.15 -7.49
C LEU A 166 -11.39 -4.33 -6.18
N GLY A 167 -10.05 -4.35 -6.27
CA GLY A 167 -9.17 -4.43 -5.11
C GLY A 167 -9.36 -3.26 -4.15
N TRP A 168 -9.36 -2.03 -4.68
CA TRP A 168 -9.57 -0.82 -3.90
C TRP A 168 -10.94 -0.84 -3.20
N LEU A 169 -12.02 -1.19 -3.90
CA LEU A 169 -13.36 -1.29 -3.31
C LEU A 169 -13.43 -2.34 -2.20
N VAL A 170 -12.80 -3.50 -2.37
CA VAL A 170 -12.70 -4.55 -1.34
C VAL A 170 -11.91 -4.04 -0.13
N ASN A 171 -10.80 -3.32 -0.34
CA ASN A 171 -10.02 -2.73 0.75
C ASN A 171 -10.87 -1.73 1.55
N LEU A 172 -11.52 -0.78 0.86
CA LEU A 172 -12.38 0.23 1.49
C LEU A 172 -13.52 -0.38 2.31
N HIS A 173 -14.23 -1.35 1.73
CA HIS A 173 -15.34 -2.02 2.36
C HIS A 173 -14.86 -2.81 3.60
N SER A 174 -13.75 -3.53 3.47
CA SER A 174 -13.19 -4.33 4.57
C SER A 174 -12.69 -3.44 5.71
N ASP A 175 -11.99 -2.36 5.41
CA ASP A 175 -11.57 -1.38 6.43
C ASP A 175 -12.78 -0.70 7.09
N HIS A 176 -13.86 -0.44 6.34
CA HIS A 176 -15.12 0.04 6.92
C HIS A 176 -15.70 -0.96 7.91
N ILE A 177 -15.79 -2.25 7.58
CA ILE A 177 -16.22 -3.29 8.52
C ILE A 177 -15.35 -3.28 9.78
N LEU A 178 -14.02 -3.35 9.62
CA LEU A 178 -13.07 -3.41 10.75
C LEU A 178 -13.21 -2.23 11.71
N ARG A 179 -13.37 -1.01 11.18
CA ARG A 179 -13.54 0.21 11.99
C ARG A 179 -14.88 0.23 12.73
N ASN A 180 -15.91 -0.41 12.20
CA ASN A 180 -17.23 -0.47 12.81
C ASN A 180 -17.44 -1.69 13.73
N LEU A 181 -16.45 -2.58 13.87
CA LEU A 181 -16.51 -3.66 14.88
C LEU A 181 -16.59 -3.12 16.32
N ARG A 182 -16.12 -1.89 16.55
CA ARG A 182 -16.10 -1.25 17.86
C ARG A 182 -16.97 0.00 17.86
N LYS A 183 -17.80 0.12 18.89
CA LYS A 183 -18.39 1.42 19.24
C LYS A 183 -17.29 2.34 19.83
N PRO A 184 -17.42 3.67 19.73
CA PRO A 184 -16.50 4.60 20.39
C PRO A 184 -16.36 4.26 21.88
N GLY A 185 -15.13 4.03 22.35
CA GLY A 185 -14.84 3.66 23.75
C GLY A 185 -14.73 2.15 24.01
N GLU A 186 -15.19 1.27 23.11
CA GLU A 186 -15.02 -0.17 23.28
C GLU A 186 -13.56 -0.61 23.05
N THR A 187 -13.07 -1.47 23.96
CA THR A 187 -11.78 -2.14 23.84
C THR A 187 -11.97 -3.64 23.54
N GLY A 188 -10.92 -4.31 23.07
CA GLY A 188 -10.99 -5.73 22.71
C GLY A 188 -11.18 -6.00 21.22
N TYR A 189 -10.85 -7.21 20.77
CA TYR A 189 -10.99 -7.63 19.37
C TYR A 189 -12.30 -8.39 19.19
N LYS A 190 -12.89 -8.32 17.99
CA LYS A 190 -14.07 -9.09 17.58
C LYS A 190 -13.79 -9.80 16.27
N ILE A 191 -14.58 -10.83 15.96
CA ILE A 191 -14.54 -11.53 14.68
C ILE A 191 -15.21 -10.62 13.63
N PRO A 192 -14.52 -10.23 12.54
CA PRO A 192 -15.16 -9.50 11.45
C PRO A 192 -16.09 -10.43 10.65
N THR A 193 -17.27 -9.92 10.29
CA THR A 193 -18.27 -10.59 9.44
C THR A 193 -18.76 -9.62 8.36
N GLY A 194 -19.29 -10.16 7.27
CA GLY A 194 -19.74 -9.44 6.08
C GLY A 194 -18.68 -9.33 4.98
N GLY A 195 -19.15 -9.21 3.73
CA GLY A 195 -18.31 -9.03 2.56
C GLY A 195 -17.26 -10.14 2.40
N MET A 196 -16.03 -9.75 2.03
CA MET A 196 -14.93 -10.70 1.84
C MET A 196 -14.44 -11.37 3.13
N PHE A 197 -14.83 -10.87 4.31
CA PHE A 197 -14.51 -11.56 5.54
C PHE A 197 -15.20 -12.92 5.62
N GLU A 198 -16.34 -13.16 4.96
CA GLU A 198 -16.96 -14.50 4.94
C GLU A 198 -16.03 -15.60 4.41
N TYR A 199 -15.04 -15.22 3.58
CA TYR A 199 -14.09 -16.16 2.99
C TYR A 199 -12.70 -16.10 3.62
N VAL A 200 -12.20 -14.91 3.97
CA VAL A 200 -10.81 -14.70 4.37
C VAL A 200 -10.63 -13.78 5.57
N SER A 201 -9.62 -14.03 6.41
CA SER A 201 -9.31 -13.23 7.60
C SER A 201 -8.70 -11.87 7.27
N GLY A 202 -7.89 -11.80 6.21
CA GLY A 202 -7.22 -10.58 5.75
C GLY A 202 -7.93 -9.94 4.56
N ALA A 203 -9.25 -9.74 4.63
CA ALA A 203 -10.03 -9.25 3.49
C ALA A 203 -9.56 -7.88 2.97
N ASN A 204 -9.20 -6.96 3.86
CA ASN A 204 -8.64 -5.66 3.45
C ASN A 204 -7.27 -5.82 2.77
N PHE A 205 -6.44 -6.73 3.26
CA PHE A 205 -5.14 -7.05 2.66
C PHE A 205 -5.27 -7.70 1.29
N LEU A 206 -6.24 -8.60 1.10
CA LEU A 206 -6.55 -9.17 -0.20
C LEU A 206 -6.93 -8.08 -1.20
N GLY A 207 -7.80 -7.15 -0.79
CA GLY A 207 -8.20 -6.00 -1.62
C GLY A 207 -6.99 -5.15 -2.03
N GLU A 208 -6.14 -4.79 -1.08
CA GLU A 208 -4.95 -3.95 -1.33
C GLU A 208 -3.90 -4.65 -2.19
N ILE A 209 -3.70 -5.95 -2.01
CA ILE A 209 -2.84 -6.75 -2.89
C ILE A 209 -3.38 -6.74 -4.32
N ALA A 210 -4.68 -7.04 -4.50
CA ALA A 210 -5.31 -7.02 -5.81
C ALA A 210 -5.22 -5.63 -6.45
N GLU A 211 -5.40 -4.57 -5.65
CA GLU A 211 -5.28 -3.20 -6.09
C GLU A 211 -3.91 -2.92 -6.73
N TRP A 212 -2.82 -3.20 -6.00
CA TRP A 212 -1.47 -2.91 -6.48
C TRP A 212 -0.98 -3.87 -7.56
N VAL A 213 -1.46 -5.12 -7.58
CA VAL A 213 -1.24 -6.04 -8.72
C VAL A 213 -1.93 -5.51 -9.98
N GLY A 214 -3.17 -5.01 -9.86
CA GLY A 214 -3.88 -4.37 -10.97
C GLY A 214 -3.16 -3.13 -11.47
N PHE A 215 -2.68 -2.29 -10.55
CA PHE A 215 -1.84 -1.12 -10.88
C PHE A 215 -0.56 -1.51 -11.63
N ALA A 216 0.13 -2.56 -11.18
CA ALA A 216 1.34 -3.04 -11.85
C ALA A 216 1.05 -3.63 -13.24
N LEU A 217 -0.07 -4.33 -13.40
CA LEU A 217 -0.48 -4.87 -14.70
C LEU A 217 -0.82 -3.77 -15.70
N ALA A 218 -1.48 -2.70 -15.25
CA ALA A 218 -1.79 -1.54 -16.09
C ALA A 218 -0.57 -0.64 -16.36
N GLY A 219 0.29 -0.46 -15.36
CA GLY A 219 1.51 0.35 -15.44
C GLY A 219 2.67 -0.34 -16.15
N SER A 220 2.66 -1.68 -16.24
CA SER A 220 3.64 -2.51 -16.97
C SER A 220 5.09 -2.07 -16.79
N SER A 221 5.50 -1.79 -15.56
CA SER A 221 6.84 -1.28 -15.24
C SER A 221 7.48 -2.02 -14.07
N VAL A 222 8.81 -2.02 -14.01
CA VAL A 222 9.56 -2.60 -12.88
C VAL A 222 9.22 -1.89 -11.57
N HIS A 223 9.03 -0.56 -11.61
CA HIS A 223 8.66 0.28 -10.47
C HIS A 223 7.32 -0.16 -9.86
N SER A 224 6.28 -0.28 -10.69
CA SER A 224 4.95 -0.70 -10.25
C SER A 224 4.93 -2.16 -9.78
N SER A 225 5.65 -3.04 -10.47
CA SER A 225 5.79 -4.46 -10.10
C SER A 225 6.53 -4.63 -8.77
N ALA A 226 7.59 -3.86 -8.53
CA ALA A 226 8.34 -3.89 -7.28
C ALA A 226 7.45 -3.53 -6.08
N PHE A 227 6.61 -2.50 -6.23
CA PHE A 227 5.67 -2.12 -5.18
C PHE A 227 4.57 -3.16 -4.95
N ALA A 228 4.03 -3.76 -6.01
CA ALA A 228 3.06 -4.84 -5.89
C ALA A 228 3.66 -6.06 -5.15
N ILE A 229 4.88 -6.47 -5.51
CA ILE A 229 5.58 -7.59 -4.87
C ILE A 229 5.87 -7.29 -3.40
N PHE A 230 6.39 -6.09 -3.09
CA PHE A 230 6.65 -5.69 -1.71
C PHE A 230 5.35 -5.70 -0.88
N THR A 231 4.26 -5.20 -1.44
CA THR A 231 2.93 -5.22 -0.81
C THR A 231 2.45 -6.65 -0.55
N ILE A 232 2.57 -7.56 -1.53
CA ILE A 232 2.22 -8.97 -1.37
C ILE A 232 2.97 -9.58 -0.19
N VAL A 233 4.30 -9.41 -0.14
CA VAL A 233 5.14 -9.98 0.92
C VAL A 233 4.67 -9.53 2.30
N VAL A 234 4.50 -8.22 2.49
CA VAL A 234 4.15 -7.65 3.80
C VAL A 234 2.73 -8.04 4.20
N LEU A 235 1.77 -7.85 3.30
CA LEU A 235 0.35 -8.03 3.61
C LEU A 235 -0.07 -9.50 3.68
N ALA A 236 0.50 -10.38 2.85
CA ALA A 236 0.22 -11.81 2.93
C ALA A 236 0.74 -12.42 4.24
N SER A 237 1.98 -12.08 4.62
CA SER A 237 2.56 -12.50 5.91
C SER A 237 1.69 -12.02 7.08
N ARG A 238 1.20 -10.79 6.99
CA ARG A 238 0.32 -10.20 7.99
C ARG A 238 -1.05 -10.88 8.06
N ALA A 239 -1.64 -11.24 6.91
CA ALA A 239 -2.90 -11.96 6.82
C ALA A 239 -2.80 -13.33 7.50
N VAL A 240 -1.73 -14.08 7.22
CA VAL A 240 -1.44 -15.38 7.86
C VAL A 240 -1.28 -15.22 9.37
N ALA A 241 -0.53 -14.21 9.82
CA ALA A 241 -0.38 -13.92 11.24
C ALA A 241 -1.72 -13.58 11.92
N HIS A 242 -2.57 -12.79 11.24
CA HIS A 242 -3.89 -12.44 11.76
C HIS A 242 -4.80 -13.66 11.85
N HIS A 243 -4.78 -14.51 10.83
CA HIS A 243 -5.55 -15.76 10.78
C HIS A 243 -5.17 -16.70 11.93
N LYS A 244 -3.86 -16.98 12.11
CA LYS A 244 -3.35 -17.78 13.23
C LYS A 244 -3.78 -17.23 14.58
N TRP A 245 -3.70 -15.91 14.74
CA TRP A 245 -4.13 -15.29 15.99
C TRP A 245 -5.64 -15.41 16.21
N TYR A 246 -6.45 -15.26 15.16
CA TYR A 246 -7.91 -15.37 15.29
C TYR A 246 -8.32 -16.78 15.74
N LEU A 247 -7.74 -17.81 15.12
CA LEU A 247 -7.93 -19.21 15.53
C LEU A 247 -7.54 -19.47 16.99
N ALA A 248 -6.43 -18.87 17.44
CA ALA A 248 -5.98 -19.03 18.82
C ALA A 248 -6.79 -18.21 19.84
N LYS A 249 -7.42 -17.11 19.40
CA LYS A 249 -8.10 -16.19 20.30
C LYS A 249 -9.58 -16.51 20.50
N PHE A 250 -10.26 -16.97 19.46
CA PHE A 250 -11.70 -17.17 19.46
C PHE A 250 -12.03 -18.64 19.21
N GLU A 251 -12.70 -19.26 20.18
CA GLU A 251 -13.17 -20.64 20.07
C GLU A 251 -14.23 -20.80 18.97
N ASP A 252 -15.01 -19.74 18.71
CA ASP A 252 -16.08 -19.66 17.72
C ASP A 252 -15.62 -19.13 16.35
N TYR A 253 -14.30 -19.08 16.08
CA TYR A 253 -13.81 -18.58 14.80
C TYR A 253 -14.25 -19.49 13.62
N PRO A 254 -14.76 -18.93 12.50
CA PRO A 254 -15.23 -19.74 11.37
C PRO A 254 -14.11 -20.65 10.81
N PRO A 255 -14.25 -22.00 10.89
CA PRO A 255 -13.14 -22.91 10.60
C PRO A 255 -12.83 -23.04 9.10
N ARG A 256 -13.77 -22.66 8.24
CA ARG A 256 -13.60 -22.69 6.77
C ARG A 256 -12.93 -21.44 6.21
N ARG A 257 -12.85 -20.37 7.01
CA ARG A 257 -12.21 -19.11 6.60
C ARG A 257 -10.72 -19.35 6.37
N LYS A 258 -10.19 -18.73 5.32
CA LYS A 258 -8.76 -18.79 4.97
C LYS A 258 -8.04 -17.51 5.39
N ALA A 259 -6.71 -17.44 5.31
CA ALA A 259 -5.97 -16.26 5.72
C ALA A 259 -6.13 -15.09 4.75
N LEU A 260 -6.03 -15.35 3.44
CA LEU A 260 -5.88 -14.34 2.40
C LEU A 260 -6.53 -14.72 1.05
N ILE A 261 -6.29 -15.92 0.52
CA ILE A 261 -6.81 -16.37 -0.78
C ILE A 261 -8.03 -17.26 -0.52
N PRO A 262 -9.23 -16.86 -0.98
CA PRO A 262 -10.44 -17.66 -0.77
C PRO A 262 -10.23 -19.12 -1.18
N PHE A 263 -10.65 -20.03 -0.29
CA PHE A 263 -10.58 -21.49 -0.48
C PHE A 263 -9.17 -22.11 -0.56
N LEU A 264 -8.09 -21.31 -0.59
CA LEU A 264 -6.72 -21.81 -0.73
C LEU A 264 -5.85 -21.53 0.50
N LEU A 265 -5.56 -20.25 0.78
CA LEU A 265 -4.57 -19.82 1.77
C LEU A 265 -5.18 -18.88 2.80
#